data_AF-A0A7S3TL68-F1
#
_entry.id   AF-A0A7S3TL68-F1
#
_cell.length_a   1.000
_cell.length_b   1.000
_cell.length_c   1.000
_cell.angle_alpha   90.00
_cell.angle_beta   90.00
_cell.angle_gamma   90.00
#
_symmetry.space_group_name_H-M   'P 1'
#
loop_
_entity.id
_entity.type
_entity.pdbx_description
1 polymer ?
#
loop_
_entity_poly.entity_id
_entity_poly.type
_entity_poly.pdbx_seq_one_letter_code
_entity_poly.pdbx_strand_id
1 'polypeptide(L)'
;MEHSEAHNWIDPYDGNATNHTIVAGGSHLQSQARELGYGDANLLCTGGMVVHPAYYQRTASPVKPLDRIERRSVREQLDSKLPTAVMFFGGFGPPQMEAIAEQLLHQFELNLVLLVGKNDALKAKFEAKIAAGLPQWTRSPVLVDGFIPPSTLIDYIGAASCVIGKPGPGVVSEAAVLGVPFVTEHNERTMDQEVCVVDFVRKEKIGVIVRSLTEPFPPDLFSQLEDCRRHIAGVSNNAVFDVRAL
;
A
#
# COMPACT_ATOMS: atom_id res chain seq x y z
N MET A 1 17.75 -0.45 34.50
CA MET A 1 17.78 0.13 33.15
C MET A 1 16.55 1.01 33.08
N GLU A 2 16.69 2.26 33.51
CA GLU A 2 15.58 3.22 33.57
C GLU A 2 15.27 3.72 32.15
N HIS A 3 13.99 3.71 31.77
CA HIS A 3 13.54 4.31 30.53
C HIS A 3 13.52 5.83 30.70
N SER A 4 14.46 6.56 30.09
CA SER A 4 14.33 8.01 29.95
C SER A 4 13.31 8.34 28.86
N GLU A 5 12.48 9.36 29.07
CA GLU A 5 11.49 9.91 28.12
C GLU A 5 12.10 10.55 26.85
N ALA A 6 13.42 10.44 26.64
CA ALA A 6 14.08 10.89 25.42
C ALA A 6 13.68 9.98 24.23
N HIS A 7 12.90 10.54 23.30
CA HIS A 7 12.59 9.92 22.02
C HIS A 7 13.89 9.72 21.19
N ASN A 8 14.20 8.46 20.85
CA ASN A 8 15.51 8.03 20.31
C ASN A 8 15.81 8.33 18.83
N TRP A 9 15.07 9.19 18.10
CA TRP A 9 15.31 9.31 16.64
C TRP A 9 15.75 10.70 16.17
N ILE A 10 15.27 11.78 16.79
CA ILE A 10 15.78 13.14 16.62
C ILE A 10 15.53 13.79 17.98
N ASP A 11 16.57 13.98 18.79
CA ASP A 11 16.42 14.69 20.06
C ASP A 11 16.24 16.19 19.74
N PRO A 12 15.07 16.79 19.98
CA PRO A 12 14.85 18.22 19.71
C PRO A 12 15.68 19.11 20.65
N TYR A 13 16.35 18.54 21.66
CA TYR A 13 17.27 19.21 22.57
C TYR A 13 18.74 18.95 22.26
N ASP A 14 19.06 18.12 21.27
CA ASP A 14 20.43 18.00 20.78
C ASP A 14 20.76 19.21 19.88
N GLY A 15 21.61 20.11 20.38
CA GLY A 15 22.12 21.26 19.63
C GLY A 15 22.88 20.90 18.35
N ASN A 16 23.15 19.60 18.12
CA ASN A 16 23.76 19.04 16.92
C ASN A 16 22.78 18.22 16.06
N ALA A 17 21.48 18.15 16.38
CA ALA A 17 20.49 17.39 15.61
C ALA A 17 20.42 17.83 14.13
N THR A 18 20.76 19.08 13.84
CA THR A 18 20.85 19.64 12.49
C THR A 18 22.04 19.12 11.67
N ASN A 19 22.92 18.27 12.24
CA ASN A 19 23.95 17.56 11.50
C ASN A 19 23.40 16.41 10.65
N HIS A 20 22.13 16.03 10.83
CA HIS A 20 21.48 15.03 9.99
C HIS A 20 20.92 15.64 8.71
N THR A 21 20.99 14.89 7.61
CA THR A 21 20.24 15.21 6.39
C THR A 21 18.88 14.55 6.43
N ILE A 22 17.82 15.33 6.31
CA ILE A 22 16.45 14.85 6.20
C ILE A 22 16.09 14.67 4.72
N VAL A 23 15.72 13.44 4.35
CA VAL A 23 15.13 13.15 3.04
C VAL A 23 13.62 13.36 3.14
N ALA A 24 13.14 14.46 2.58
CA ALA A 24 11.76 14.90 2.71
C ALA A 24 10.96 14.62 1.44
N GLY A 25 10.23 13.50 1.47
CA GLY A 25 9.41 12.99 0.35
C GLY A 25 8.09 13.69 0.09
N GLY A 26 7.90 14.91 0.59
CA GLY A 26 6.69 15.68 0.36
C GLY A 26 6.70 17.03 1.06
N SER A 27 5.87 17.96 0.59
CA SER A 27 5.84 19.35 1.08
C SER A 27 5.50 19.44 2.58
N HIS A 28 4.72 18.49 3.11
CA HIS A 28 4.38 18.45 4.54
C HIS A 28 5.62 18.17 5.40
N LEU A 29 6.38 17.10 5.08
CA LEU A 29 7.61 16.77 5.78
C LEU A 29 8.69 17.86 5.61
N GLN A 30 8.75 18.49 4.43
CA GLN A 30 9.64 19.64 4.19
C GLN A 30 9.29 20.82 5.10
N SER A 31 8.01 21.10 5.31
CA SER A 31 7.55 22.18 6.19
C SER A 31 7.87 21.87 7.65
N GLN A 32 7.58 20.64 8.10
CA GLN A 32 7.93 20.18 9.45
C GLN A 32 9.44 20.24 9.72
N ALA A 33 10.27 19.80 8.77
CA ALA A 33 11.72 19.87 8.91
C ALA A 33 12.20 21.32 9.07
N ARG A 34 11.66 22.27 8.30
CA ARG A 34 11.99 23.70 8.45
C ARG A 34 11.54 24.27 9.79
N GLU A 35 10.35 23.92 10.26
CA GLU A 35 9.84 24.32 11.58
C GLU A 35 10.72 23.80 12.73
N LEU A 36 11.35 22.64 12.54
CA LEU A 36 12.32 22.06 13.46
C LEU A 36 13.74 22.63 13.31
N GLY A 37 13.97 23.61 12.43
CA GLY A 37 15.24 24.31 12.27
C GLY A 37 16.22 23.68 11.28
N TYR A 38 15.80 22.70 10.47
CA TYR A 38 16.64 22.17 9.40
C TYR A 38 16.74 23.20 8.26
N GLY A 39 17.97 23.66 7.98
CA GLY A 39 18.26 24.52 6.83
C GLY A 39 18.27 23.76 5.51
N ASP A 40 18.25 24.49 4.38
CA ASP A 40 18.21 23.89 3.04
C ASP A 40 19.41 22.97 2.74
N ALA A 41 20.56 23.20 3.38
CA ALA A 41 21.74 22.33 3.25
C ALA A 41 21.54 20.93 3.85
N ASN A 42 20.62 20.79 4.80
CA ASN A 42 20.31 19.55 5.52
C ASN A 42 18.93 18.99 5.14
N LEU A 43 18.25 19.59 4.16
CA LEU A 43 16.92 19.19 3.73
C LEU A 43 16.94 18.78 2.25
N LEU A 44 16.99 17.47 2.00
CA LEU A 44 16.88 16.93 0.65
C LEU A 44 15.40 16.74 0.29
N CYS A 45 14.88 17.61 -0.58
CA CYS A 45 13.52 17.52 -1.08
C CYS A 45 13.45 16.50 -2.23
N THR A 46 12.68 15.44 -2.08
CA THR A 46 12.49 14.41 -3.12
C THR A 46 11.07 14.43 -3.69
N GLY A 47 10.88 13.86 -4.88
CA GLY A 47 9.56 13.79 -5.54
C GLY A 47 8.52 12.88 -4.84
N GLY A 48 8.89 12.24 -3.74
CA GLY A 48 8.05 11.28 -3.01
C GLY A 48 8.83 10.55 -1.92
N MET A 49 8.19 9.57 -1.27
CA MET A 49 8.89 8.63 -0.40
C MET A 49 9.86 7.76 -1.20
N VAL A 50 11.03 7.45 -0.62
CA VAL A 50 11.99 6.53 -1.23
C VAL A 50 11.40 5.13 -1.32
N VAL A 51 11.26 4.65 -2.55
CA VAL A 51 10.78 3.30 -2.88
C VAL A 51 11.95 2.49 -3.44
N HIS A 52 12.01 1.20 -3.14
CA HIS A 52 13.08 0.33 -3.62
C HIS A 52 13.13 0.32 -5.17
N PRO A 53 14.32 0.39 -5.81
CA PRO A 53 14.46 0.50 -7.27
C PRO A 53 13.73 -0.58 -8.09
N ALA A 54 13.55 -1.78 -7.52
CA ALA A 54 12.86 -2.90 -8.18
C ALA A 54 11.41 -2.58 -8.56
N TYR A 55 10.73 -1.64 -7.87
CA TYR A 55 9.37 -1.23 -8.22
C TYR A 55 9.32 -0.40 -9.51
N TYR A 56 10.41 0.31 -9.84
CA TYR A 56 10.49 1.18 -11.03
C TYR A 56 10.76 0.40 -12.31
N GLN A 57 11.48 -0.72 -12.22
CA GLN A 57 11.92 -1.52 -13.36
C GLN A 57 10.75 -2.16 -14.14
N ARG A 58 9.56 -2.21 -13.54
CA ARG A 58 8.39 -2.95 -14.06
C ARG A 58 7.38 -2.11 -14.85
N THR A 59 7.64 -0.81 -14.99
CA THR A 59 6.68 0.17 -15.53
C THR A 59 6.60 0.21 -17.07
N ALA A 60 7.48 -0.49 -17.80
CA ALA A 60 7.65 -0.28 -19.25
C ALA A 60 7.14 -1.40 -20.19
N SER A 61 6.73 -2.57 -19.68
CA SER A 61 6.41 -3.71 -20.57
C SER A 61 4.90 -3.86 -20.83
N PRO A 62 4.44 -4.01 -22.09
CA PRO A 62 3.03 -4.14 -22.48
C PRO A 62 2.47 -5.54 -22.16
N VAL A 63 2.75 -6.03 -20.96
CA VAL A 63 2.35 -7.34 -20.45
C VAL A 63 0.98 -7.20 -19.78
N LYS A 64 0.07 -8.16 -20.03
CA LYS A 64 -1.23 -8.19 -19.35
C LYS A 64 -1.02 -8.21 -17.83
N PRO A 65 -1.90 -7.58 -17.01
CA PRO A 65 -1.68 -7.47 -15.57
C PRO A 65 -1.35 -8.80 -14.89
N LEU A 66 -2.15 -9.86 -15.09
CA LEU A 66 -1.90 -11.17 -14.49
C LEU A 66 -0.64 -11.88 -15.03
N ASP A 67 -0.18 -11.55 -16.24
CA ASP A 67 1.07 -12.11 -16.77
C ASP A 67 2.31 -11.55 -16.08
N ARG A 68 2.16 -10.49 -15.26
CA ARG A 68 3.21 -9.98 -14.38
C ARG A 68 3.50 -10.91 -13.20
N ILE A 69 2.56 -11.82 -12.87
CA ILE A 69 2.76 -12.84 -11.85
C ILE A 69 3.59 -13.98 -12.44
N GLU A 70 4.84 -14.10 -11.99
CA GLU A 70 5.79 -15.11 -12.49
C GLU A 70 5.37 -16.53 -12.09
N ARG A 71 4.76 -16.68 -10.92
CA ARG A 71 4.27 -17.97 -10.42
C ARG A 71 3.06 -18.43 -11.23
N ARG A 72 3.32 -19.25 -12.26
CA ARG A 72 2.28 -19.81 -13.14
C ARG A 72 1.13 -20.47 -12.38
N SER A 73 1.43 -21.27 -11.35
CA SER A 73 0.41 -21.95 -10.54
C SER A 73 -0.50 -20.97 -9.78
N VAL A 74 -0.01 -19.78 -9.46
CA VAL A 74 -0.80 -18.71 -8.87
C VAL A 74 -1.66 -18.04 -9.94
N ARG A 75 -1.07 -17.70 -11.08
CA ARG A 75 -1.78 -17.06 -12.19
C ARG A 75 -2.96 -17.90 -12.69
N GLU A 76 -2.81 -19.22 -12.74
CA GLU A 76 -3.87 -20.15 -13.15
C GLU A 76 -5.05 -20.22 -12.16
N GLN A 77 -4.89 -19.72 -10.93
CA GLN A 77 -5.97 -19.61 -9.95
C GLN A 77 -6.77 -18.31 -10.08
N LEU A 78 -6.31 -17.34 -10.88
CA LEU A 78 -6.96 -16.03 -11.04
C LEU A 78 -7.64 -15.96 -12.41
N ASP A 79 -8.81 -15.31 -12.48
CA ASP A 79 -9.54 -15.10 -13.72
C ASP A 79 -9.09 -13.78 -14.40
N SER A 80 -8.50 -13.89 -15.59
CA SER A 80 -8.07 -12.75 -16.41
C SER A 80 -9.18 -11.76 -16.81
N LYS A 81 -10.46 -12.13 -16.66
CA LYS A 81 -11.61 -11.27 -16.97
C LYS A 81 -12.06 -10.43 -15.78
N LEU A 82 -11.62 -10.78 -14.57
CA LEU A 82 -12.02 -10.11 -13.33
C LEU A 82 -10.95 -9.10 -12.89
N PRO A 83 -11.35 -7.97 -12.26
CA PRO A 83 -10.39 -7.08 -11.64
C PRO A 83 -9.72 -7.78 -10.45
N THR A 84 -8.48 -7.40 -10.12
CA THR A 84 -7.73 -8.01 -9.02
C THR A 84 -7.58 -7.05 -7.86
N ALA A 85 -8.09 -7.39 -6.68
CA ALA A 85 -7.85 -6.66 -5.45
C ALA A 85 -6.78 -7.39 -4.62
N VAL A 86 -5.71 -6.68 -4.26
CA VAL A 86 -4.69 -7.19 -3.33
C VAL A 86 -4.95 -6.59 -1.96
N MET A 87 -5.22 -7.44 -0.98
CA MET A 87 -5.36 -7.02 0.42
C MET A 87 -4.04 -7.24 1.16
N PHE A 88 -3.44 -6.16 1.65
CA PHE A 88 -2.13 -6.18 2.28
C PHE A 88 -2.03 -5.18 3.44
N PHE A 89 -1.68 -5.69 4.62
CA PHE A 89 -1.56 -4.92 5.85
C PHE A 89 -0.15 -4.96 6.45
N GLY A 90 0.87 -5.23 5.62
CA GLY A 90 2.25 -5.34 6.03
C GLY A 90 2.65 -6.77 6.46
N GLY A 91 3.68 -6.87 7.30
CA GLY A 91 4.31 -8.15 7.65
C GLY A 91 3.47 -9.10 8.48
N PHE A 92 2.34 -8.65 9.04
CA PHE A 92 1.42 -9.47 9.83
C PHE A 92 -0.04 -9.02 9.60
N GLY A 93 -0.83 -9.85 8.94
CA GLY A 93 -2.22 -9.56 8.61
C GLY A 93 -3.11 -9.46 9.86
N PRO A 94 -3.90 -8.39 10.03
CA PRO A 94 -4.78 -8.23 11.18
C PRO A 94 -6.06 -9.08 11.01
N PRO A 95 -6.72 -9.50 12.11
CA PRO A 95 -7.92 -10.33 12.03
C PRO A 95 -9.08 -9.67 11.25
N GLN A 96 -9.11 -8.34 11.18
CA GLN A 96 -10.09 -7.57 10.43
C GLN A 96 -10.10 -7.89 8.93
N MET A 97 -9.02 -8.44 8.37
CA MET A 97 -8.96 -8.85 6.96
C MET A 97 -10.11 -9.78 6.55
N GLU A 98 -10.61 -10.61 7.47
CA GLU A 98 -11.73 -11.50 7.19
C GLU A 98 -13.03 -10.74 6.91
N ALA A 99 -13.38 -9.78 7.78
CA ALA A 99 -14.58 -8.98 7.58
C ALA A 99 -14.49 -8.15 6.29
N ILE A 100 -13.31 -7.61 5.97
CA ILE A 100 -13.08 -6.87 4.73
C ILE A 100 -13.22 -7.79 3.51
N ALA A 101 -12.66 -9.01 3.57
CA ALA A 101 -12.74 -9.98 2.48
C ALA A 101 -14.19 -10.40 2.22
N GLU A 102 -14.95 -10.71 3.28
CA GLU A 102 -16.36 -11.07 3.18
C GLU A 102 -17.19 -9.92 2.60
N GLN A 103 -16.90 -8.67 3.00
CA GLN A 103 -17.56 -7.49 2.46
C GLN A 103 -17.31 -7.30 0.96
N LEU A 104 -16.05 -7.45 0.51
CA LEU A 104 -15.66 -7.37 -0.90
C LEU A 104 -16.31 -8.47 -1.73
N LEU A 105 -16.24 -9.72 -1.28
CA LEU A 105 -16.78 -10.89 -1.98
C LEU A 105 -18.30 -10.87 -2.06
N HIS A 106 -18.96 -10.23 -1.09
CA HIS A 106 -20.40 -10.00 -1.13
C HIS A 106 -20.80 -8.95 -2.18
N GLN A 107 -20.04 -7.86 -2.31
CA GLN A 107 -20.38 -6.74 -3.19
C GLN A 107 -19.93 -6.90 -4.64
N PHE A 108 -18.81 -7.59 -4.89
CA PHE A 108 -18.14 -7.58 -6.19
C PHE A 108 -17.68 -8.97 -6.64
N GLU A 109 -17.70 -9.19 -7.95
CA GLU A 109 -17.01 -10.32 -8.60
C GLU A 109 -15.61 -9.86 -9.01
N LEU A 110 -14.59 -10.42 -8.35
CA LEU A 110 -13.20 -10.00 -8.49
C LEU A 110 -12.24 -11.15 -8.16
N ASN A 111 -10.98 -11.04 -8.55
CA ASN A 111 -9.91 -11.85 -7.98
C ASN A 111 -9.46 -11.22 -6.66
N LEU A 112 -9.50 -11.97 -5.56
CA LEU A 112 -9.05 -11.48 -4.26
C LEU A 112 -7.73 -12.16 -3.86
N VAL A 113 -6.67 -11.38 -3.73
CA VAL A 113 -5.36 -11.86 -3.23
C VAL A 113 -5.17 -11.38 -1.79
N LEU A 114 -5.14 -12.31 -0.85
CA LEU A 114 -4.98 -12.06 0.59
C LEU A 114 -3.53 -12.30 1.00
N LEU A 115 -2.79 -11.23 1.33
CA LEU A 115 -1.41 -11.31 1.80
C LEU A 115 -1.38 -11.18 3.32
N VAL A 116 -1.36 -12.30 4.02
CA VAL A 116 -1.49 -12.33 5.48
C VAL A 116 -0.15 -12.24 6.23
N GLY A 117 0.97 -12.16 5.51
CA GLY A 117 2.30 -12.05 6.10
C GLY A 117 2.61 -13.24 6.99
N LYS A 118 3.15 -13.00 8.19
CA LYS A 118 3.52 -14.04 9.17
C LYS A 118 2.33 -14.55 9.99
N ASN A 119 1.09 -14.19 9.65
CA ASN A 119 -0.10 -14.65 10.37
C ASN A 119 -0.61 -15.98 9.81
N ASP A 120 0.11 -17.07 10.12
CA ASP A 120 -0.24 -18.43 9.64
C ASP A 120 -1.61 -18.91 10.12
N ALA A 121 -2.05 -18.45 11.30
CA ALA A 121 -3.38 -18.76 11.82
C ALA A 121 -4.49 -18.16 10.93
N LEU A 122 -4.31 -16.91 10.50
CA LEU A 122 -5.22 -16.26 9.56
C LEU A 122 -5.16 -16.90 8.16
N LYS A 123 -3.96 -17.31 7.71
CA LYS A 123 -3.79 -18.08 6.47
C LYS A 123 -4.63 -19.35 6.47
N ALA A 124 -4.45 -20.19 7.49
CA ALA A 124 -5.15 -21.45 7.65
C ALA A 124 -6.67 -21.23 7.76
N LYS A 125 -7.11 -20.15 8.39
CA LYS A 125 -8.53 -19.79 8.48
C LYS A 125 -9.14 -19.51 7.09
N PHE A 126 -8.46 -18.73 6.25
CA PHE A 126 -8.94 -18.46 4.89
C PHE A 126 -8.92 -19.72 4.02
N GLU A 127 -7.84 -20.50 4.07
CA GLU A 127 -7.74 -21.77 3.34
C GLU A 127 -8.86 -22.74 3.73
N ALA A 128 -9.19 -22.85 5.02
CA ALA A 128 -10.29 -23.69 5.49
C ALA A 128 -11.67 -23.22 4.96
N LYS A 129 -11.92 -21.90 4.89
CA LYS A 129 -13.17 -21.36 4.32
C LYS A 129 -13.31 -21.66 2.83
N ILE A 130 -12.22 -21.53 2.08
CA ILE A 130 -12.16 -21.85 0.65
C ILE A 130 -12.38 -23.35 0.44
N ALA A 131 -11.67 -24.20 1.20
CA ALA A 131 -11.77 -25.65 1.11
C ALA A 131 -13.15 -26.18 1.51
N ALA A 132 -13.83 -25.51 2.46
CA ALA A 132 -15.20 -25.84 2.85
C ALA A 132 -16.25 -25.50 1.76
N GLY A 133 -15.85 -24.84 0.66
CA GLY A 133 -16.73 -24.55 -0.45
C GLY A 133 -17.83 -23.53 -0.12
N LEU A 134 -17.63 -22.68 0.89
CA LEU A 134 -18.63 -21.70 1.31
C LEU A 134 -19.00 -20.80 0.12
N PRO A 135 -20.30 -20.61 -0.22
CA PRO A 135 -20.71 -19.89 -1.42
C PRO A 135 -20.10 -18.49 -1.54
N GLN A 136 -19.96 -17.76 -0.42
CA GLN A 136 -19.35 -16.43 -0.44
C GLN A 136 -17.84 -16.44 -0.78
N TRP A 137 -17.14 -17.57 -0.57
CA TRP A 137 -15.70 -17.74 -0.78
C TRP A 137 -15.36 -18.45 -2.09
N THR A 138 -16.37 -18.94 -2.83
CA THR A 138 -16.21 -19.68 -4.09
C THR A 138 -16.79 -18.99 -5.31
N ARG A 139 -17.61 -17.93 -5.13
CA ARG A 139 -18.13 -17.10 -6.24
C ARG A 139 -17.02 -16.38 -7.02
N SER A 140 -15.94 -16.03 -6.33
CA SER A 140 -14.82 -15.25 -6.82
C SER A 140 -13.52 -16.02 -6.56
N PRO A 141 -12.51 -15.98 -7.45
CA PRO A 141 -11.22 -16.57 -7.16
C PRO A 141 -10.55 -15.90 -5.96
N VAL A 142 -10.25 -16.68 -4.93
CA VAL A 142 -9.54 -16.20 -3.73
C VAL A 142 -8.22 -16.93 -3.59
N LEU A 143 -7.14 -16.16 -3.56
CA LEU A 143 -5.79 -16.64 -3.31
C LEU A 143 -5.32 -16.16 -1.95
N VAL A 144 -4.72 -17.05 -1.17
CA VAL A 144 -4.15 -16.71 0.14
C VAL A 144 -2.66 -17.00 0.13
N ASP A 145 -1.85 -16.01 0.49
CA ASP A 145 -0.41 -16.15 0.60
C ASP A 145 0.10 -15.61 1.94
N GLY A 146 1.20 -16.20 2.42
CA GLY A 146 1.77 -15.87 3.72
C GLY A 146 2.81 -14.75 3.64
N PHE A 147 3.97 -14.99 4.26
CA PHE A 147 5.12 -14.11 4.14
C PHE A 147 5.87 -14.40 2.83
N ILE A 148 5.81 -13.45 1.90
CA ILE A 148 6.32 -13.61 0.53
C ILE A 148 7.60 -12.79 0.29
N PRO A 149 8.43 -13.18 -0.71
CA PRO A 149 9.55 -12.38 -1.17
C PRO A 149 9.10 -11.02 -1.73
N PRO A 150 9.95 -9.97 -1.66
CA PRO A 150 9.63 -8.66 -2.24
C PRO A 150 9.32 -8.68 -3.73
N SER A 151 10.00 -9.51 -4.54
CA SER A 151 9.72 -9.66 -5.97
C SER A 151 8.26 -10.05 -6.21
N THR A 152 7.80 -11.06 -5.48
CA THR A 152 6.42 -11.56 -5.52
C THR A 152 5.40 -10.51 -5.06
N LEU A 153 5.74 -9.67 -4.08
CA LEU A 153 4.86 -8.56 -3.69
C LEU A 153 4.70 -7.55 -4.83
N ILE A 154 5.79 -7.21 -5.53
CA ILE A 154 5.77 -6.36 -6.72
C ILE A 154 4.91 -7.00 -7.83
N ASP A 155 5.00 -8.33 -8.05
CA ASP A 155 4.14 -9.04 -9.01
C ASP A 155 2.66 -8.80 -8.70
N TYR A 156 2.27 -9.05 -7.44
CA TYR A 156 0.89 -8.96 -7.02
C TYR A 156 0.36 -7.53 -7.14
N ILE A 157 1.08 -6.55 -6.59
CA ILE A 157 0.67 -5.15 -6.67
C ILE A 157 0.59 -4.72 -8.13
N GLY A 158 1.63 -4.99 -8.94
CA GLY A 158 1.68 -4.59 -10.34
C GLY A 158 0.61 -5.25 -11.24
N ALA A 159 0.03 -6.36 -10.80
CA ALA A 159 -1.09 -7.04 -11.46
C ALA A 159 -2.48 -6.57 -10.96
N ALA A 160 -2.52 -5.78 -9.89
CA ALA A 160 -3.74 -5.41 -9.20
C ALA A 160 -4.46 -4.23 -9.86
N SER A 161 -5.80 -4.27 -9.77
CA SER A 161 -6.65 -3.11 -10.02
C SER A 161 -6.60 -2.12 -8.86
N CYS A 162 -6.41 -2.62 -7.62
CA CYS A 162 -6.14 -1.81 -6.43
C CYS A 162 -5.42 -2.61 -5.33
N VAL A 163 -4.77 -1.89 -4.42
CA VAL A 163 -4.29 -2.42 -3.14
C VAL A 163 -5.19 -1.92 -2.02
N ILE A 164 -5.60 -2.80 -1.11
CA ILE A 164 -6.48 -2.51 0.03
C ILE A 164 -5.69 -2.73 1.31
N GLY A 165 -5.64 -1.72 2.19
CA GLY A 165 -4.88 -1.85 3.43
C GLY A 165 -4.85 -0.60 4.30
N LYS A 166 -3.97 -0.63 5.29
CA LYS A 166 -3.62 0.55 6.10
C LYS A 166 -2.86 1.57 5.24
N PRO A 167 -3.03 2.87 5.50
CA PRO A 167 -2.36 3.94 4.76
C PRO A 167 -0.89 4.08 5.20
N GLY A 168 -0.11 2.99 5.15
CA GLY A 168 1.31 3.01 5.44
C GLY A 168 2.07 3.73 4.33
N PRO A 169 3.03 4.63 4.65
CA PRO A 169 3.70 5.45 3.65
C PRO A 169 4.47 4.63 2.60
N GLY A 170 5.06 3.50 3.01
CA GLY A 170 5.77 2.58 2.12
C GLY A 170 4.85 1.97 1.07
N VAL A 171 3.83 1.21 1.49
CA VAL A 171 2.93 0.50 0.58
C VAL A 171 2.14 1.44 -0.34
N VAL A 172 1.70 2.59 0.16
CA VAL A 172 1.01 3.60 -0.66
C VAL A 172 1.93 4.11 -1.77
N SER A 173 3.19 4.39 -1.43
CA SER A 173 4.17 4.87 -2.40
C SER A 173 4.61 3.78 -3.40
N GLU A 174 4.75 2.54 -2.92
CA GLU A 174 5.03 1.36 -3.75
C GLU A 174 3.92 1.11 -4.78
N ALA A 175 2.65 1.18 -4.36
CA ALA A 175 1.49 1.06 -5.24
C ALA A 175 1.45 2.21 -6.26
N ALA A 176 1.70 3.45 -5.82
CA ALA A 176 1.75 4.60 -6.71
C ALA A 176 2.85 4.48 -7.78
N VAL A 177 4.07 4.05 -7.41
CA VAL A 177 5.16 3.81 -8.37
C VAL A 177 4.79 2.74 -9.40
N LEU A 178 3.98 1.74 -9.02
CA LEU A 178 3.48 0.71 -9.93
C LEU A 178 2.23 1.12 -10.72
N GLY A 179 1.71 2.34 -10.55
CA GLY A 179 0.51 2.80 -11.25
C GLY A 179 -0.81 2.26 -10.67
N VAL A 180 -0.81 1.81 -9.40
CA VAL A 180 -1.90 1.06 -8.80
C VAL A 180 -2.57 1.89 -7.70
N PRO A 181 -3.90 2.15 -7.81
CA PRO A 181 -4.62 2.88 -6.78
C PRO A 181 -4.66 2.17 -5.43
N PHE A 182 -4.67 2.96 -4.36
CA PHE A 182 -4.78 2.46 -3.00
C PHE A 182 -6.20 2.67 -2.43
N VAL A 183 -6.72 1.70 -1.69
CA VAL A 183 -8.00 1.79 -0.98
C VAL A 183 -7.73 1.65 0.50
N THR A 184 -8.18 2.62 1.27
CA THR A 184 -7.94 2.66 2.71
C THR A 184 -9.12 3.27 3.45
N GLU A 185 -9.13 3.13 4.77
CA GLU A 185 -10.11 3.80 5.62
C GLU A 185 -9.54 5.03 6.29
N HIS A 186 -10.40 6.00 6.56
CA HIS A 186 -10.12 7.11 7.43
C HIS A 186 -11.28 7.32 8.40
N ASN A 187 -10.98 7.22 9.70
CA ASN A 187 -11.94 7.36 10.77
C ASN A 187 -11.24 7.82 12.07
N GLU A 188 -11.99 7.89 13.16
CA GLU A 188 -11.51 8.33 14.49
C GLU A 188 -10.36 7.47 15.06
N ARG A 189 -10.07 6.31 14.47
CA ARG A 189 -8.98 5.40 14.87
C ARG A 189 -7.76 5.48 13.95
N THR A 190 -7.80 6.29 12.89
CA THR A 190 -6.63 6.55 12.06
C THR A 190 -5.54 7.16 12.93
N MET A 191 -4.34 6.58 12.91
CA MET A 191 -3.24 7.08 13.73
C MET A 191 -2.75 8.43 13.19
N ASP A 192 -2.27 9.32 14.05
CA ASP A 192 -1.84 10.66 13.63
C ASP A 192 -0.77 10.62 12.54
N GLN A 193 0.19 9.68 12.61
CA GLN A 193 1.21 9.47 11.57
C GLN A 193 0.66 8.95 10.24
N GLU A 194 -0.56 8.40 10.22
CA GLU A 194 -1.24 7.89 9.04
C GLU A 194 -2.11 8.96 8.36
N VAL A 195 -2.55 10.00 9.09
CA VAL A 195 -3.40 11.08 8.56
C VAL A 195 -2.74 11.78 7.38
N CYS A 196 -1.44 12.08 7.47
CA CYS A 196 -0.72 12.74 6.37
C CYS A 196 -0.65 11.89 5.10
N VAL A 197 -0.65 10.55 5.23
CA VAL A 197 -0.67 9.63 4.08
C VAL A 197 -2.08 9.58 3.47
N VAL A 198 -3.12 9.57 4.30
CA VAL A 198 -4.51 9.67 3.81
C VAL A 198 -4.73 10.98 3.05
N ASP A 199 -4.23 12.10 3.57
CA ASP A 199 -4.34 13.40 2.91
C ASP A 199 -3.56 13.45 1.60
N PHE A 200 -2.38 12.82 1.54
CA PHE A 200 -1.64 12.63 0.30
C PHE A 200 -2.47 11.82 -0.73
N VAL A 201 -3.04 10.68 -0.33
CA VAL A 201 -3.90 9.86 -1.21
C VAL A 201 -5.07 10.67 -1.76
N ARG A 202 -5.72 11.47 -0.91
CA ARG A 202 -6.85 12.34 -1.27
C ARG A 202 -6.43 13.44 -2.25
N LYS A 203 -5.37 14.17 -1.91
CA LYS A 203 -4.90 15.35 -2.66
C LYS A 203 -4.42 14.96 -4.05
N GLU A 204 -3.61 13.91 -4.15
CA GLU A 204 -3.06 13.44 -5.43
C GLU A 204 -4.05 12.56 -6.20
N LYS A 205 -5.21 12.25 -5.61
CA LYS A 205 -6.29 11.43 -6.20
C LYS A 205 -5.81 10.04 -6.63
N ILE A 206 -4.89 9.46 -5.86
CA ILE A 206 -4.26 8.17 -6.16
C ILE A 206 -4.94 6.98 -5.48
N GLY A 207 -6.12 7.19 -4.91
CA GLY A 207 -6.82 6.15 -4.18
C GLY A 207 -8.21 6.56 -3.71
N VAL A 208 -8.93 5.58 -3.18
CA VAL A 208 -10.28 5.74 -2.63
C VAL A 208 -10.22 5.61 -1.10
N ILE A 209 -10.79 6.59 -0.41
CA ILE A 209 -10.83 6.61 1.06
C ILE A 209 -12.26 6.39 1.50
N VAL A 210 -12.49 5.31 2.25
CA VAL A 210 -13.79 4.99 2.84
C VAL A 210 -13.79 5.28 4.34
N ARG A 211 -14.96 5.28 4.97
CA ARG A 211 -15.06 5.43 6.44
C ARG A 211 -14.54 4.19 7.17
N SER A 212 -14.88 3.01 6.65
CA SER A 212 -14.51 1.71 7.20
C SER A 212 -14.40 0.70 6.07
N LEU A 213 -13.35 -0.11 6.07
CA LEU A 213 -13.16 -1.19 5.10
C LEU A 213 -14.09 -2.40 5.38
N THR A 214 -14.72 -2.44 6.55
CA THR A 214 -15.70 -3.49 6.90
C THR A 214 -17.15 -3.05 6.66
N GLU A 215 -17.35 -1.85 6.13
CA GLU A 215 -18.66 -1.34 5.71
C GLU A 215 -18.80 -1.44 4.18
N PRO A 216 -20.01 -1.32 3.64
CA PRO A 216 -20.22 -1.30 2.19
C PRO A 216 -19.33 -0.29 1.46
N PHE A 217 -18.52 -0.79 0.53
CA PHE A 217 -17.76 0.03 -0.40
C PHE A 217 -18.70 0.81 -1.34
N PRO A 218 -18.26 1.96 -1.88
CA PRO A 218 -19.02 2.69 -2.89
C PRO A 218 -19.38 1.77 -4.07
N PRO A 219 -20.63 1.82 -4.59
CA PRO A 219 -21.05 0.95 -5.68
C PRO A 219 -20.27 1.21 -6.98
N ASP A 220 -19.72 2.40 -7.13
CA ASP A 220 -18.88 2.87 -8.24
C ASP A 220 -17.37 2.74 -7.97
N LEU A 221 -16.96 1.96 -6.94
CA LEU A 221 -15.56 1.80 -6.52
C LEU A 221 -14.60 1.61 -7.72
N PHE A 222 -14.88 0.64 -8.60
CA PHE A 222 -13.99 0.36 -9.73
C PHE A 222 -13.95 1.49 -10.77
N SER A 223 -15.01 2.29 -10.91
CA SER A 223 -14.96 3.50 -11.74
C SER A 223 -14.03 4.54 -11.12
N GLN A 224 -14.13 4.76 -9.81
CA GLN A 224 -13.24 5.68 -9.08
C GLN A 224 -11.78 5.21 -9.16
N LEU A 225 -11.52 3.90 -9.08
CA LEU A 225 -10.16 3.34 -9.21
C LEU A 225 -9.56 3.60 -10.60
N GLU A 226 -10.36 3.51 -11.67
CA GLU A 226 -9.89 3.87 -13.02
C GLU A 226 -9.62 5.38 -13.17
N ASP A 227 -10.40 6.23 -12.50
CA ASP A 227 -10.08 7.66 -12.39
C ASP A 227 -8.76 7.88 -11.64
N CYS A 228 -8.55 7.20 -10.51
CA CYS A 228 -7.31 7.29 -9.75
C CYS A 228 -6.10 6.84 -10.58
N ARG A 229 -6.21 5.75 -11.34
CA ARG A 229 -5.12 5.27 -12.21
C ARG A 229 -4.65 6.32 -13.21
N ARG A 230 -5.59 7.09 -13.78
CA ARG A 230 -5.26 8.21 -14.68
C ARG A 230 -4.51 9.34 -13.97
N HIS A 231 -4.82 9.62 -12.70
CA HIS A 231 -4.11 10.63 -11.92
C HIS A 231 -2.72 10.15 -11.51
N ILE A 232 -2.57 8.87 -11.12
CA ILE A 232 -1.26 8.29 -10.73
C ILE A 232 -0.24 8.41 -11.86
N ALA A 233 -0.65 8.29 -13.12
CA ALA A 233 0.24 8.47 -14.27
C ALA A 233 0.90 9.87 -14.33
N GLY A 234 0.31 10.87 -13.68
CA GLY A 234 0.88 12.22 -13.54
C GLY A 234 1.74 12.41 -12.27
N VAL A 235 1.73 11.45 -11.34
CA VAL A 235 2.51 11.52 -10.10
C VAL A 235 3.92 11.00 -10.38
N SER A 236 4.90 11.89 -10.32
CA SER A 236 6.31 11.56 -10.52
C SER A 236 7.03 11.37 -9.18
N ASN A 237 6.93 10.18 -8.58
CA ASN A 237 7.85 9.80 -7.51
C ASN A 237 9.13 9.24 -8.13
N ASN A 238 10.24 9.97 -8.08
CA ASN A 238 11.58 9.49 -8.49
C ASN A 238 12.58 9.54 -7.33
N ALA A 239 12.09 9.49 -6.10
CA ALA A 239 12.85 9.83 -4.91
C ALA A 239 14.15 9.02 -4.74
N VAL A 240 14.12 7.74 -5.09
CA VAL A 240 15.33 6.89 -5.00
C VAL A 240 16.46 7.33 -5.93
N PHE A 241 16.13 8.03 -7.02
CA PHE A 241 17.11 8.60 -7.95
C PHE A 241 17.55 9.99 -7.51
N ASP A 242 16.65 10.76 -6.87
CA ASP A 242 16.97 12.06 -6.27
C ASP A 242 18.04 11.90 -5.16
N VAL A 243 17.92 10.87 -4.31
CA VAL A 243 18.87 10.63 -3.20
C VAL A 243 20.24 10.15 -3.69
N ARG A 244 20.33 9.51 -4.85
CA ARG A 244 21.60 8.98 -5.39
C ARG A 244 22.50 10.04 -6.01
N ALA A 245 21.99 11.25 -6.23
CA ALA A 245 22.75 12.35 -6.82
C ALA A 245 23.61 13.13 -5.81
N LEU A 246 23.61 12.71 -4.54
CA LEU A 246 24.51 13.16 -3.46
C LEU A 246 25.75 12.28 -3.37
#